data_AF-A0A6L3ENG4-F1
#
_entry.id   AF-A0A6L3ENG4-F1
#
_cell.length_a   1.000
_cell.length_b   1.000
_cell.length_c   1.000
_cell.angle_alpha   90.00
_cell.angle_beta   90.00
_cell.angle_gamma   90.00
#
_symmetry.space_group_name_H-M   'P 1'
#
loop_
_entity.id
_entity.type
_entity.pdbx_description
1 polymer ?
#
loop_
_entity_poly.entity_id
_entity_poly.type
_entity_poly.pdbx_seq_one_letter_code
_entity_poly.pdbx_strand_id
1 'polypeptide(L)'
;MVKSAVRAILLASAIAVSGLAPAVSDAGEIRFYKVNGKGQQREIGLLRNRDEPGCHNMLGSRDVFRVAQIGFTYCTVYAADDCAEDGALIMNWKGRVKKNSVRAQPTDRLMPGDMWYFGDNDVREVHSWFCRE
;
A
#
# COMPACT_ATOMS: atom_id res chain seq x y z
N MET A 1 56.12 24.70 49.69
CA MET A 1 54.91 24.94 48.86
C MET A 1 55.29 24.79 47.39
N VAL A 2 54.93 23.68 46.75
CA VAL A 2 54.96 23.54 45.28
C VAL A 2 53.72 22.73 44.91
N LYS A 3 52.74 23.36 44.26
CA LYS A 3 51.56 22.68 43.70
C LYS A 3 51.78 22.56 42.20
N SER A 4 52.17 21.37 41.72
CA SER A 4 52.04 21.03 40.30
C SER A 4 50.74 20.25 40.11
N ALA A 5 49.77 20.90 39.47
CA ALA A 5 48.49 20.29 39.10
C ALA A 5 48.67 19.50 37.81
N VAL A 6 48.39 18.21 37.85
CA VAL A 6 48.28 17.33 36.67
C VAL A 6 46.96 17.66 35.98
N ARG A 7 47.01 18.12 34.71
CA ARG A 7 45.82 18.28 33.86
C ARG A 7 45.47 16.92 33.24
N ALA A 8 44.40 16.30 33.70
CA ALA A 8 43.79 15.16 33.03
C ALA A 8 43.05 15.64 31.78
N ILE A 9 43.43 15.15 30.60
CA ILE A 9 42.73 15.41 29.34
C ILE A 9 41.67 14.32 29.19
N LEU A 10 40.39 14.70 29.34
CA LEU A 10 39.24 13.86 29.02
C LEU A 10 39.02 13.91 27.50
N LEU A 11 39.36 12.82 26.80
CA LEU A 11 38.98 12.59 25.42
C LEU A 11 37.50 12.17 25.38
N ALA A 12 36.62 13.09 25.01
CA ALA A 12 35.22 12.78 24.72
C ALA A 12 35.10 12.22 23.30
N SER A 13 34.91 10.92 23.17
CA SER A 13 34.55 10.27 21.89
C SER A 13 33.08 10.56 21.57
N ALA A 14 32.83 11.48 20.64
CA ALA A 14 31.51 11.69 20.07
C ALA A 14 31.25 10.61 19.01
N ILE A 15 30.46 9.59 19.36
CA ILE A 15 29.90 8.65 18.37
C ILE A 15 28.73 9.38 17.70
N ALA A 16 28.96 9.91 16.51
CA ALA A 16 27.91 10.40 15.64
C ALA A 16 27.11 9.19 15.14
N VAL A 17 26.01 8.85 15.81
CA VAL A 17 25.01 7.94 15.27
C VAL A 17 24.26 8.73 14.21
N SER A 18 24.73 8.66 12.97
CA SER A 18 23.99 9.10 11.79
C SER A 18 22.71 8.29 11.71
N GLY A 19 21.62 8.82 12.27
CA GLY A 19 20.30 8.25 12.11
C GLY A 19 19.91 8.32 10.63
N LEU A 20 20.10 7.23 9.91
CA LEU A 20 19.37 6.96 8.68
C LEU A 20 17.91 6.80 9.09
N ALA A 21 17.16 7.90 9.12
CA ALA A 21 15.72 7.82 9.09
C ALA A 21 15.36 7.02 7.83
N PRO A 22 14.54 5.96 7.92
CA PRO A 22 14.07 5.29 6.72
C PRO A 22 13.37 6.35 5.86
N ALA A 23 13.78 6.49 4.61
CA ALA A 23 13.08 7.32 3.66
C ALA A 23 11.62 6.83 3.64
N VAL A 24 10.71 7.63 4.19
CA VAL A 24 9.28 7.43 3.97
C VAL A 24 9.10 7.76 2.51
N SER A 25 9.10 6.73 1.67
CA SER A 25 8.73 6.85 0.27
C SER A 25 7.31 7.42 0.24
N ASP A 26 7.19 8.67 -0.18
CA ASP A 26 5.91 9.33 -0.49
C ASP A 26 5.29 8.78 -1.79
N ALA A 27 5.96 7.81 -2.43
CA ALA A 27 5.45 7.16 -3.63
C ALA A 27 4.19 6.35 -3.30
N GLY A 28 3.17 6.50 -4.14
CA GLY A 28 1.98 5.67 -4.07
C GLY A 28 2.32 4.19 -4.25
N GLU A 29 1.46 3.30 -3.76
CA GLU A 29 1.60 1.86 -3.95
C GLU A 29 0.23 1.18 -3.89
N ILE A 30 -0.07 0.33 -4.89
CA ILE A 30 -1.18 -0.61 -4.83
C ILE A 30 -0.67 -2.03 -4.52
N ARG A 31 -1.36 -2.71 -3.60
CA ARG A 31 -1.04 -4.09 -3.19
C ARG A 31 -2.27 -4.96 -3.31
N PHE A 32 -2.08 -6.15 -3.84
CA PHE A 32 -3.13 -7.14 -4.02
C PHE A 32 -2.86 -8.33 -3.12
N TYR A 33 -3.91 -8.90 -2.56
CA TYR A 33 -3.80 -10.01 -1.64
C TYR A 33 -4.66 -11.17 -2.11
N LYS A 34 -4.13 -12.38 -1.97
CA LYS A 34 -4.89 -13.63 -2.05
C LYS A 34 -5.20 -14.16 -0.66
N VAL A 35 -6.18 -15.06 -0.57
CA VAL A 35 -6.53 -15.78 0.65
C VAL A 35 -6.53 -17.28 0.40
N ASN A 36 -6.18 -18.09 1.40
CA ASN A 36 -6.31 -19.54 1.32
C ASN A 36 -7.57 -20.04 2.06
N GLY A 37 -7.86 -21.34 1.97
CA GLY A 37 -9.03 -21.95 2.64
C GLY A 37 -9.04 -21.86 4.18
N LYS A 38 -7.96 -21.37 4.80
CA LYS A 38 -7.87 -21.09 6.25
C LYS A 38 -8.03 -19.60 6.58
N GLY A 39 -8.38 -18.77 5.60
CA GLY A 39 -8.49 -17.32 5.76
C GLY A 39 -7.14 -16.59 5.86
N GLN A 40 -6.02 -17.27 5.62
CA GLN A 40 -4.70 -16.63 5.69
C GLN A 40 -4.45 -15.84 4.42
N GLN A 41 -4.08 -14.57 4.61
CA GLN A 41 -3.86 -13.64 3.52
C GLN A 41 -2.38 -13.55 3.17
N ARG A 42 -2.09 -13.40 1.89
CA ARG A 42 -0.72 -13.19 1.40
C ARG A 42 -0.74 -12.18 0.26
N GLU A 43 0.20 -11.25 0.28
CA GLU A 43 0.40 -10.32 -0.84
C GLU A 43 0.83 -11.08 -2.11
N ILE A 44 0.29 -10.65 -3.24
CA ILE A 44 0.71 -11.07 -4.57
C ILE A 44 1.94 -10.25 -4.94
N GLY A 45 3.09 -10.90 -5.02
CA GLY A 45 4.36 -10.28 -5.41
C GLY A 45 4.54 -10.21 -6.92
N LEU A 46 5.66 -9.59 -7.34
CA LEU A 46 6.09 -9.45 -8.74
C LEU A 46 5.12 -8.65 -9.63
N LEU A 47 4.44 -7.67 -9.04
CA LEU A 47 3.65 -6.69 -9.78
C LEU A 47 4.55 -5.55 -10.25
N ARG A 48 4.58 -5.32 -11.56
CA ARG A 48 5.31 -4.19 -12.16
C ARG A 48 4.50 -2.92 -11.99
N ASN A 49 5.20 -1.78 -11.85
CA ASN A 49 4.60 -0.44 -11.86
C ASN A 49 3.49 -0.24 -10.81
N ARG A 50 3.53 -1.02 -9.73
CA ARG A 50 2.53 -0.94 -8.65
C ARG A 50 2.63 0.35 -7.85
N ASP A 51 3.74 1.06 -8.02
CA ASP A 51 4.09 2.34 -7.42
C ASP A 51 4.04 3.52 -8.40
N GLU A 52 3.56 3.28 -9.63
CA GLU A 52 3.41 4.29 -10.66
C GLU A 52 1.92 4.59 -10.92
N PRO A 53 1.56 5.86 -11.19
CA PRO A 53 0.22 6.20 -11.66
C PRO A 53 -0.03 5.67 -13.08
N GLY A 54 -1.28 5.75 -13.53
CA GLY A 54 -1.69 5.30 -14.85
C GLY A 54 -2.32 3.90 -14.84
N CYS A 55 -2.58 3.40 -16.04
CA CYS A 55 -3.17 2.07 -16.26
C CYS A 55 -2.06 1.03 -16.45
N HIS A 56 -2.17 -0.08 -15.73
CA HIS A 56 -1.20 -1.17 -15.77
C HIS A 56 -1.92 -2.53 -15.78
N ASN A 57 -1.42 -3.45 -16.60
CA ASN A 57 -1.91 -4.81 -16.68
C ASN A 57 -1.16 -5.72 -15.70
N MET A 58 -1.88 -6.67 -15.15
CA MET A 58 -1.29 -7.82 -14.46
C MET A 58 -0.51 -8.68 -15.46
N LEU A 59 0.53 -9.37 -14.98
CA LEU A 59 1.23 -10.41 -15.74
C LEU A 59 0.34 -11.67 -15.83
N GLY A 60 -0.62 -11.63 -16.76
CA GLY A 60 -1.79 -12.50 -16.76
C GLY A 60 -2.74 -12.17 -15.61
N SER A 61 -3.94 -12.76 -15.58
CA SER A 61 -4.90 -12.48 -14.51
C SER A 61 -4.50 -13.07 -13.15
N ARG A 62 -5.07 -12.52 -12.07
CA ARG A 62 -4.85 -12.99 -10.70
C ARG A 62 -6.15 -13.02 -9.91
N ASP A 63 -6.33 -14.10 -9.15
CA ASP A 63 -7.37 -14.19 -8.12
C ASP A 63 -7.02 -13.29 -6.93
N VAL A 64 -7.80 -12.23 -6.74
CA VAL A 64 -7.61 -11.21 -5.72
C VAL A 64 -8.76 -11.28 -4.72
N PHE A 65 -8.39 -11.32 -3.44
CA PHE A 65 -9.30 -11.29 -2.31
C PHE A 65 -9.52 -9.87 -1.78
N ARG A 66 -8.44 -9.09 -1.65
CA ARG A 66 -8.49 -7.71 -1.19
C ARG A 66 -7.40 -6.86 -1.81
N VAL A 67 -7.59 -5.56 -1.73
CA VAL A 67 -6.68 -4.55 -2.26
C VAL A 67 -6.36 -3.54 -1.17
N ALA A 68 -5.10 -3.12 -1.14
CA ALA A 68 -4.65 -1.93 -0.43
C ALA A 68 -4.13 -0.94 -1.46
N GLN A 69 -4.44 0.35 -1.30
CA GLN A 69 -3.78 1.40 -2.05
C GLN A 69 -3.29 2.49 -1.09
N ILE A 70 -2.08 2.96 -1.28
CA ILE A 70 -1.40 3.94 -0.44
C ILE A 70 -0.93 5.07 -1.36
N GLY A 71 -0.99 6.32 -0.89
CA GLY A 71 -0.37 7.46 -1.56
C GLY A 71 -1.01 7.96 -2.87
N PHE A 72 -1.84 7.16 -3.57
CA PHE A 72 -2.59 7.63 -4.74
C PHE A 72 -3.89 8.34 -4.34
N THR A 73 -4.32 9.36 -5.08
CA THR A 73 -5.64 9.99 -4.88
C THR A 73 -6.76 8.95 -4.93
N TYR A 74 -6.75 8.06 -5.93
CA TYR A 74 -7.53 6.82 -5.93
C TYR A 74 -6.92 5.79 -6.87
N CYS A 75 -7.30 4.52 -6.70
CA CYS A 75 -7.12 3.51 -7.73
C CYS A 75 -8.46 2.88 -8.13
N THR A 76 -8.48 2.20 -9.27
CA THR A 76 -9.59 1.37 -9.76
C THR A 76 -9.01 0.05 -10.25
N VAL A 77 -9.74 -1.04 -10.02
CA VAL A 77 -9.33 -2.40 -10.36
C VAL A 77 -10.31 -2.96 -11.37
N TYR A 78 -9.83 -3.69 -12.37
CA TYR A 78 -10.64 -4.12 -13.51
C TYR A 78 -10.58 -5.63 -13.74
N ALA A 79 -11.70 -6.18 -14.21
CA ALA A 79 -11.82 -7.56 -14.68
C ALA A 79 -11.40 -7.74 -16.14
N ALA A 80 -10.95 -6.67 -16.80
CA ALA A 80 -10.45 -6.67 -18.16
C ALA A 80 -9.07 -5.99 -18.20
N ASP A 81 -8.30 -6.29 -19.25
CA ASP A 81 -7.04 -5.61 -19.52
C ASP A 81 -7.29 -4.15 -19.94
N ASP A 82 -6.22 -3.36 -19.94
CA ASP A 82 -6.17 -1.98 -20.43
C ASP A 82 -7.18 -1.02 -19.78
N CYS A 83 -7.56 -1.32 -18.53
CA CYS A 83 -8.47 -0.51 -17.72
C CYS A 83 -9.79 -0.18 -18.45
N ALA A 84 -10.35 -1.14 -19.17
CA ALA A 84 -11.63 -0.99 -19.88
C ALA A 84 -12.74 -0.51 -18.92
N GLU A 85 -13.44 0.57 -19.28
CA GLU A 85 -14.38 1.25 -18.39
C GLU A 85 -15.55 0.36 -17.92
N ASP A 86 -16.01 -0.56 -18.78
CA ASP A 86 -17.06 -1.54 -18.46
C ASP A 86 -16.57 -2.69 -17.57
N GLY A 87 -15.26 -2.82 -17.39
CA GLY A 87 -14.60 -3.84 -16.56
C GLY A 87 -14.34 -3.41 -15.12
N ALA A 88 -14.71 -2.20 -14.69
CA ALA A 88 -14.42 -1.70 -13.36
C ALA A 88 -15.10 -2.54 -12.25
N LEU A 89 -14.31 -2.98 -11.26
CA LEU A 89 -14.79 -3.80 -10.15
C LEU A 89 -15.18 -2.95 -8.96
N ILE A 90 -16.38 -3.19 -8.44
CA ILE A 90 -16.89 -2.55 -7.23
C ILE A 90 -16.34 -3.23 -5.98
N MET A 91 -15.85 -2.42 -5.04
CA MET A 91 -15.28 -2.86 -3.78
C MET A 91 -15.90 -2.12 -2.59
N ASN A 92 -15.85 -2.75 -1.43
CA ASN A 92 -16.36 -2.29 -0.15
C ASN A 92 -15.20 -2.03 0.81
N TRP A 93 -15.20 -0.88 1.48
CA TRP A 93 -14.27 -0.60 2.56
C TRP A 93 -14.73 -1.26 3.86
N LYS A 94 -13.83 -2.01 4.53
CA LYS A 94 -14.13 -2.69 5.80
C LYS A 94 -13.45 -2.08 7.03
N GLY A 95 -12.81 -0.92 6.90
CA GLY A 95 -12.25 -0.19 8.05
C GLY A 95 -13.33 0.57 8.83
N ARG A 96 -12.98 1.09 10.02
CA ARG A 96 -13.89 1.94 10.79
C ARG A 96 -14.07 3.29 10.08
N VAL A 97 -15.30 3.59 9.67
CA VAL A 97 -15.68 4.87 9.06
C VAL A 97 -17.03 5.32 9.61
N LYS A 98 -17.31 6.63 9.54
CA LYS A 98 -18.64 7.15 9.87
C LYS A 98 -19.68 6.53 8.94
N LYS A 99 -20.84 6.17 9.49
CA LYS A 99 -22.01 5.77 8.71
C LYS A 99 -22.31 6.88 7.68
N ASN A 100 -22.50 6.50 6.40
CA ASN A 100 -22.68 7.41 5.25
C ASN A 100 -21.43 8.18 4.77
N SER A 101 -20.22 7.84 5.23
CA SER A 101 -19.00 8.28 4.54
C SER A 101 -19.01 7.78 3.09
N VAL A 102 -18.43 8.54 2.16
CA VAL A 102 -18.17 8.07 0.79
C VAL A 102 -17.40 6.74 0.81
N ARG A 103 -16.44 6.58 1.72
CA ARG A 103 -15.73 5.31 1.91
C ARG A 103 -16.62 4.16 2.37
N ALA A 104 -17.74 4.44 3.05
CA ALA A 104 -18.65 3.40 3.54
C ALA A 104 -19.55 2.85 2.43
N GLN A 105 -19.56 3.46 1.24
CA GLN A 105 -20.35 3.01 0.11
C GLN A 105 -19.51 2.11 -0.82
N PRO A 106 -20.12 1.11 -1.48
CA PRO A 106 -19.48 0.38 -2.55
C PRO A 106 -19.00 1.34 -3.65
N THR A 107 -17.78 1.16 -4.15
CA THR A 107 -17.19 2.02 -5.18
C THR A 107 -16.12 1.30 -6.00
N ASP A 108 -15.91 1.78 -7.22
CA ASP A 108 -14.77 1.50 -8.09
C ASP A 108 -13.56 2.41 -7.83
N ARG A 109 -13.71 3.46 -7.00
CA ARG A 109 -12.63 4.40 -6.64
C ARG A 109 -12.11 4.09 -5.25
N LEU A 110 -11.07 3.27 -5.21
CA LEU A 110 -10.34 2.91 -4.01
C LEU A 110 -9.55 4.11 -3.48
N MET A 111 -10.08 4.79 -2.47
CA MET A 111 -9.37 5.84 -1.74
C MET A 111 -8.25 5.26 -0.84
N PRO A 112 -7.27 6.06 -0.39
CA PRO A 112 -6.12 5.55 0.37
C PRO A 112 -6.49 4.71 1.59
N GLY A 113 -6.00 3.47 1.63
CA GLY A 113 -6.20 2.54 2.72
C GLY A 113 -6.05 1.07 2.32
N ASP A 114 -6.11 0.18 3.30
CA ASP A 114 -5.76 -1.23 3.18
C ASP A 114 -6.93 -2.24 3.21
N MET A 115 -8.16 -1.78 3.44
CA MET A 115 -9.29 -2.66 3.72
C MET A 115 -10.36 -2.65 2.62
N TRP A 116 -9.96 -2.72 1.34
CA TRP A 116 -10.90 -2.83 0.22
C TRP A 116 -11.14 -4.30 -0.17
N TYR A 117 -12.41 -4.71 -0.22
CA TYR A 117 -12.83 -6.10 -0.51
C TYR A 117 -13.94 -6.13 -1.56
N PHE A 118 -13.96 -7.15 -2.43
CA PHE A 118 -15.07 -7.34 -3.37
C PHE A 118 -16.39 -7.71 -2.68
N GLY A 119 -16.30 -8.41 -1.53
CA GLY A 119 -17.43 -8.83 -0.73
C GLY A 119 -17.00 -9.51 0.57
N ASP A 120 -17.93 -10.19 1.23
CA ASP A 120 -17.59 -11.06 2.37
C ASP A 120 -17.02 -12.38 1.86
N ASN A 121 -15.70 -12.51 2.02
CA ASN A 121 -14.92 -13.64 1.55
C ASN A 121 -14.90 -13.85 0.03
N ASP A 122 -15.27 -12.83 -0.75
CA ASP A 122 -15.28 -12.90 -2.21
C ASP A 122 -13.87 -12.76 -2.81
N VAL A 123 -13.63 -13.50 -3.89
CA VAL A 123 -12.38 -13.50 -4.66
C VAL A 123 -12.73 -13.23 -6.11
N ARG A 124 -12.05 -12.27 -6.73
CA ARG A 124 -12.31 -11.86 -8.11
C ARG A 124 -11.04 -11.94 -8.93
N GLU A 125 -11.20 -12.38 -10.17
CA GLU A 125 -10.14 -12.33 -11.16
C GLU A 125 -9.91 -10.86 -11.57
N VAL A 126 -8.65 -10.43 -11.44
CA VAL A 126 -8.19 -9.07 -11.75
C VAL A 126 -7.20 -9.12 -12.89
N HIS A 127 -7.40 -8.24 -13.85
CA HIS A 127 -6.62 -8.15 -15.08
C HIS A 127 -5.78 -6.87 -15.14
N SER A 128 -6.32 -5.75 -14.69
CA SER A 128 -5.60 -4.46 -14.71
C SER A 128 -6.00 -3.56 -13.55
N TRP A 129 -5.21 -2.50 -13.34
CA TRP A 129 -5.53 -1.43 -12.40
C TRP A 129 -5.14 -0.08 -12.97
N PHE A 130 -5.88 0.94 -12.54
CA PHE A 130 -5.55 2.34 -12.79
C PHE A 130 -5.31 3.04 -11.45
N CYS A 131 -4.24 3.82 -11.33
CA CYS A 131 -4.03 4.68 -10.17
C CYS A 131 -3.83 6.14 -10.58
N ARG A 132 -4.39 7.06 -9.79
CA ARG A 132 -4.30 8.50 -10.02
C ARG A 132 -3.43 9.17 -8.95
N GLU A 133 -2.56 10.07 -9.37
CA GLU A 133 -1.86 11.00 -8.45
C GLU A 133 -2.84 11.95 -7.78
#